data_AF-A0A352YT34-F1
#
_entry.id   AF-A0A352YT34-F1
#
_cell.length_a   1.000
_cell.length_b   1.000
_cell.length_c   1.000
_cell.angle_alpha   90.00
_cell.angle_beta   90.00
_cell.angle_gamma   90.00
#
_symmetry.space_group_name_H-M   'P 1'
#
loop_
_entity.id
_entity.type
_entity.pdbx_description
1 polymer ?
#
loop_
_entity_poly.entity_id
_entity_poly.type
_entity_poly.pdbx_seq_one_letter_code
_entity_poly.pdbx_strand_id
1 'polypeptide(L)'
;MKMPAGRQISFFQPSKDSDLKHLFLIMNTIRVVDLSDRKTLEKYSSAYTLSDMEIFIFPELFYPLILANIMSPIIWEWRNDPWFRDIEKKSFNFKVNRIKQYIIHNYVFNLDLATWGLTTKSREIERFSDFFDMELLKQSNALFGYEGDKYYFDIDIRKHFGLDKFNSDVIPYWKTETIDAMNAFRYKENFSTGAGECVSLSALYAAAMFIIAGIPLEKIFLIATPLHSQNFILEKEGLITNNRRIVTKNMWFNGTSLSEKARRAMENEKVTIVSHISGHIHTIYKDASIDRKSYEIFSKKLREFLVTNLTVPVFINFLRFKSKYKSLFQAECECSGIKRYITLEKMFEYEHTSKYSVSADTRDLLIKEIEGDEFYLSPFQGKILLNKAEEIIKIYKGKNLQEVKDQFINLNGGVSSKMISEMFRELALFISIIPSLPEEDKNYILTNKPEISVDDTRDKIVAKIQKSACKSEMALLTLYVYRQMDMTDWLPFVKAAIERNPVCFDDLNGKSTGEVYGIIDKLSDESIYDGQRLALPDEVWNFSRGDGIEKALLLADFIIQKNPDSELSVTIDHKTVILNHAGTDYRFTSYKNFRKDIRIRGNDYEII
;
A
#
# COMPACT_ATOMS: atom_id res chain seq x y z
N MET A 1 -39.24 -38.57 53.84
CA MET A 1 -39.14 -38.22 52.41
C MET A 1 -37.78 -37.55 52.22
N LYS A 2 -36.85 -38.23 51.54
CA LYS A 2 -35.41 -37.93 51.50
C LYS A 2 -35.11 -36.82 50.47
N MET A 3 -34.29 -35.83 50.85
CA MET A 3 -33.57 -34.96 49.91
C MET A 3 -32.42 -35.73 49.24
N PRO A 4 -32.13 -35.53 47.95
CA PRO A 4 -30.93 -36.08 47.34
C PRO A 4 -29.77 -35.07 47.24
N ALA A 5 -28.63 -35.60 47.67
CA ALA A 5 -27.21 -35.27 47.51
C ALA A 5 -26.77 -34.32 46.39
N GLY A 6 -25.76 -33.51 46.74
CA GLY A 6 -25.05 -32.58 45.88
C GLY A 6 -24.18 -33.22 44.80
N ARG A 7 -23.95 -32.44 43.74
CA ARG A 7 -22.98 -32.69 42.68
C ARG A 7 -21.75 -31.80 42.93
N GLN A 8 -20.59 -32.44 43.14
CA GLN A 8 -19.28 -31.81 43.02
C GLN A 8 -19.09 -31.31 41.57
N ILE A 9 -18.76 -30.03 41.43
CA ILE A 9 -18.29 -29.45 40.17
C ILE A 9 -16.78 -29.67 40.14
N SER A 10 -16.30 -30.55 39.27
CA SER A 10 -14.88 -30.70 38.97
C SER A 10 -14.42 -29.54 38.08
N PHE A 11 -13.57 -28.68 38.59
CA PHE A 11 -12.80 -27.74 37.77
C PHE A 11 -11.85 -28.54 36.88
N PHE A 12 -12.09 -28.55 35.57
CA PHE A 12 -11.09 -28.94 34.59
C PHE A 12 -9.99 -27.86 34.59
N GLN A 13 -8.86 -28.15 35.24
CA GLN A 13 -7.60 -27.47 34.92
C GLN A 13 -7.07 -28.05 33.59
N PRO A 14 -6.76 -27.23 32.58
CA PRO A 14 -6.00 -27.70 31.43
C PRO A 14 -4.61 -28.13 31.90
N SER A 15 -4.19 -29.35 31.54
CA SER A 15 -2.86 -29.83 31.89
C SER A 15 -1.80 -29.14 31.04
N LYS A 16 -0.81 -28.52 31.68
CA LYS A 16 0.37 -27.89 31.03
C LYS A 16 1.10 -28.84 30.06
N ASP A 17 0.94 -30.15 30.21
CA ASP A 17 1.57 -31.17 29.37
C ASP A 17 0.94 -31.30 27.96
N SER A 18 -0.32 -30.90 27.74
CA SER A 18 -0.90 -30.95 26.40
C SER A 18 -0.39 -29.82 25.50
N ASP A 19 -0.16 -28.64 26.06
CA ASP A 19 0.34 -27.47 25.33
C ASP A 19 1.82 -27.60 24.98
N LEU A 20 2.62 -28.18 25.88
CA LEU A 20 4.04 -28.48 25.63
C LEU A 20 4.24 -29.54 24.53
N LYS A 21 3.41 -30.59 24.51
CA LYS A 21 3.44 -31.59 23.42
C LYS A 21 2.98 -31.01 22.09
N HIS A 22 2.03 -30.07 22.10
CA HIS A 22 1.57 -29.41 20.89
C HIS A 22 2.63 -28.45 20.33
N LEU A 23 3.33 -27.68 21.18
CA LEU A 23 4.47 -26.85 20.77
C LEU A 23 5.62 -27.70 20.21
N PHE A 24 5.96 -28.81 20.88
CA PHE A 24 7.07 -29.68 20.48
C PHE A 24 6.80 -30.42 19.16
N LEU A 25 5.53 -30.76 18.87
CA LEU A 25 5.14 -31.28 17.55
C LEU A 25 5.20 -30.19 16.46
N ILE A 26 4.86 -28.94 16.80
CA ILE A 26 4.83 -27.83 15.84
C ILE A 26 6.25 -27.41 15.42
N MET A 27 7.22 -27.35 16.34
CA MET A 27 8.62 -26.99 16.00
C MET A 27 9.26 -27.97 15.01
N ASN A 28 8.85 -29.24 14.99
CA ASN A 28 9.28 -30.24 13.99
C ASN A 28 8.52 -30.17 12.65
N THR A 29 7.60 -29.20 12.48
CA THR A 29 6.74 -29.04 11.30
C THR A 29 6.85 -27.66 10.65
N ILE A 30 7.89 -26.88 10.96
CA ILE A 30 8.19 -25.62 10.27
C ILE A 30 9.35 -25.89 9.31
N ARG A 31 9.29 -25.30 8.11
CA ARG A 31 10.35 -25.45 7.12
C ARG A 31 11.64 -24.91 7.73
N VAL A 32 12.65 -25.75 7.90
CA VAL A 32 13.99 -25.30 8.25
C VAL A 32 14.56 -24.64 7.01
N VAL A 33 14.67 -23.31 7.05
CA VAL A 33 15.29 -22.51 6.01
C VAL A 33 16.78 -22.47 6.30
N ASP A 34 17.60 -22.75 5.29
CA ASP A 34 19.03 -22.56 5.41
C ASP A 34 19.35 -21.06 5.38
N LEU A 35 19.64 -20.52 6.57
CA LEU A 35 19.99 -19.11 6.76
C LEU A 35 21.49 -18.85 6.62
N SER A 36 22.30 -19.86 6.24
CA SER A 36 23.73 -19.66 5.96
C SER A 36 23.97 -18.95 4.62
N ASP A 37 23.02 -19.03 3.68
CA ASP A 37 23.05 -18.26 2.44
C ASP A 37 22.70 -16.78 2.70
N ARG A 38 23.61 -15.88 2.30
CA ARG A 38 23.48 -14.43 2.52
C ARG A 38 22.20 -13.87 1.90
N LYS A 39 21.82 -14.30 0.70
CA LYS A 39 20.60 -13.81 0.03
C LYS A 39 19.35 -14.26 0.78
N THR A 40 19.32 -15.50 1.23
CA THR A 40 18.21 -16.06 2.00
C THR A 40 18.08 -15.36 3.34
N LEU A 41 19.17 -15.20 4.09
CA LEU A 41 19.15 -14.45 5.34
C LEU A 41 18.67 -12.99 5.12
N GLU A 42 19.17 -12.31 4.08
CA GLU A 42 18.74 -10.94 3.75
C GLU A 42 17.25 -10.86 3.41
N LYS A 43 16.70 -11.83 2.67
CA LYS A 43 15.26 -11.89 2.36
C LYS A 43 14.41 -12.04 3.61
N TYR A 44 14.78 -12.97 4.49
CA TYR A 44 13.99 -13.27 5.70
C TYR A 44 14.12 -12.18 6.76
N SER A 45 15.26 -11.48 6.85
CA SER A 45 15.39 -10.31 7.72
C SER A 45 14.59 -9.12 7.16
N SER A 46 14.50 -9.00 5.84
CA SER A 46 13.67 -7.98 5.17
C SER A 46 12.17 -8.17 5.37
N ALA A 47 11.72 -9.33 5.86
CA ALA A 47 10.33 -9.50 6.27
C ALA A 47 9.95 -8.63 7.50
N TYR A 48 10.92 -8.15 8.29
CA TYR A 48 10.64 -7.31 9.47
C TYR A 48 10.61 -5.81 9.15
N THR A 49 11.31 -5.39 8.09
CA THR A 49 11.45 -4.00 7.66
C THR A 49 10.63 -3.66 6.42
N LEU A 50 10.52 -4.57 5.45
CA LEU A 50 9.68 -4.42 4.27
C LEU A 50 9.89 -3.09 3.54
N SER A 51 11.12 -2.62 3.42
CA SER A 51 11.37 -1.37 2.70
C SER A 51 10.91 -1.47 1.24
N ASP A 52 10.60 -0.34 0.60
CA ASP A 52 10.19 -0.33 -0.81
C ASP A 52 11.24 -1.03 -1.70
N MET A 53 12.52 -0.82 -1.39
CA MET A 53 13.64 -1.48 -2.06
C MET A 53 13.69 -3.00 -1.76
N GLU A 54 13.43 -3.40 -0.52
CA GLU A 54 13.38 -4.81 -0.13
C GLU A 54 12.21 -5.55 -0.80
N ILE A 55 11.04 -4.92 -0.91
CA ILE A 55 9.89 -5.49 -1.63
C ILE A 55 10.16 -5.57 -3.13
N PHE A 56 10.87 -4.58 -3.68
CA PHE A 56 11.29 -4.61 -5.07
C PHE A 56 12.25 -5.78 -5.36
N ILE A 57 13.27 -5.95 -4.52
CA ILE A 57 14.27 -7.00 -4.67
C ILE A 57 13.68 -8.38 -4.33
N PHE A 58 12.84 -8.47 -3.30
CA PHE A 58 12.20 -9.70 -2.84
C PHE A 58 10.67 -9.59 -2.97
N PRO A 59 10.13 -9.69 -4.20
CA PRO A 59 8.69 -9.58 -4.44
C PRO A 59 7.85 -10.63 -3.69
N GLU A 60 8.48 -11.71 -3.20
CA GLU A 60 7.90 -12.67 -2.27
C GLU A 60 7.35 -12.04 -0.99
N LEU A 61 7.88 -10.90 -0.55
CA LEU A 61 7.49 -10.23 0.70
C LEU A 61 6.18 -9.45 0.59
N PHE A 62 5.74 -9.09 -0.63
CA PHE A 62 4.63 -8.16 -0.80
C PHE A 62 3.27 -8.74 -0.37
N TYR A 63 2.94 -9.98 -0.77
CA TYR A 63 1.67 -10.61 -0.36
C TYR A 63 1.64 -11.05 1.12
N PRO A 64 2.74 -11.58 1.70
CA PRO A 64 2.85 -11.85 3.13
C PRO A 64 2.43 -10.70 4.04
N LEU A 65 2.70 -9.44 3.66
CA LEU A 65 2.23 -8.26 4.41
C LEU A 65 0.71 -8.20 4.56
N ILE A 66 -0.05 -8.60 3.53
CA ILE A 66 -1.51 -8.63 3.57
C ILE A 66 -1.99 -9.73 4.50
N LEU A 67 -1.36 -10.91 4.41
CA LEU A 67 -1.71 -12.04 5.25
C LEU A 67 -1.39 -11.74 6.72
N ALA A 68 -0.28 -11.05 7.00
CA ALA A 68 0.04 -10.56 8.34
C ALA A 68 -1.00 -9.56 8.85
N ASN A 69 -1.44 -8.62 8.02
CA ASN A 69 -2.54 -7.70 8.35
C ASN A 69 -3.88 -8.43 8.56
N ILE A 70 -4.12 -9.54 7.85
CA ILE A 70 -5.30 -10.39 8.05
C ILE A 70 -5.21 -11.18 9.36
N MET A 71 -4.01 -11.61 9.77
CA MET A 71 -3.79 -12.29 11.05
C MET A 71 -3.93 -11.36 12.25
N SER A 72 -3.56 -10.09 12.09
CA SER A 72 -3.69 -9.05 13.11
C SER A 72 -5.15 -8.85 13.55
N PRO A 73 -5.46 -8.73 14.85
CA PRO A 73 -6.82 -8.55 15.34
C PRO A 73 -7.44 -7.20 14.96
N ILE A 74 -6.63 -6.18 14.67
CA ILE A 74 -7.05 -4.77 14.52
C ILE A 74 -8.20 -4.62 13.50
N ILE A 75 -8.06 -5.18 12.31
CA ILE A 75 -9.10 -5.03 11.26
C ILE A 75 -10.34 -5.87 11.59
N TRP A 76 -10.19 -6.98 12.32
CA TRP A 76 -11.33 -7.78 12.76
C TRP A 76 -12.17 -7.04 13.79
N GLU A 77 -11.54 -6.26 14.67
CA GLU A 77 -12.24 -5.40 15.63
C GLU A 77 -13.11 -4.35 14.94
N TRP A 78 -12.74 -3.89 13.73
CA TRP A 78 -13.57 -2.97 12.96
C TRP A 78 -14.95 -3.55 12.62
N ARG A 79 -15.09 -4.88 12.52
CA ARG A 79 -16.42 -5.50 12.32
C ARG A 79 -17.41 -5.20 13.44
N ASN A 80 -16.90 -4.88 14.64
CA ASN A 80 -17.70 -4.52 15.80
C ASN A 80 -18.01 -3.02 15.87
N ASP A 81 -17.37 -2.19 15.03
CA ASP A 81 -17.61 -0.76 14.99
C ASP A 81 -19.01 -0.47 14.41
N PRO A 82 -19.82 0.41 15.03
CA PRO A 82 -21.14 0.80 14.52
C PRO A 82 -21.14 1.28 13.06
N TRP A 83 -20.02 1.81 12.57
CA TRP A 83 -19.80 2.22 11.18
C TRP A 83 -20.03 1.08 10.18
N PHE A 84 -19.74 -0.16 10.57
CA PHE A 84 -19.87 -1.36 9.75
C PHE A 84 -21.08 -2.23 10.12
N ARG A 85 -22.05 -1.68 10.85
CA ARG A 85 -23.30 -2.39 11.15
C ARG A 85 -24.03 -2.84 9.88
N ASP A 86 -24.43 -4.11 9.85
CA ASP A 86 -25.13 -4.76 8.73
C ASP A 86 -24.39 -4.65 7.38
N ILE A 87 -23.06 -4.44 7.40
CA ILE A 87 -22.26 -4.22 6.19
C ILE A 87 -22.34 -5.41 5.22
N GLU A 88 -22.51 -6.63 5.73
CA GLU A 88 -22.61 -7.87 4.97
C GLU A 88 -23.80 -7.88 4.01
N LYS A 89 -24.91 -7.23 4.37
CA LYS A 89 -26.15 -7.12 3.58
C LYS A 89 -26.10 -6.02 2.51
N LYS A 90 -25.04 -5.21 2.48
CA LYS A 90 -24.96 -4.03 1.60
C LYS A 90 -24.33 -4.38 0.24
N SER A 91 -24.56 -3.50 -0.74
CA SER A 91 -23.96 -3.64 -2.08
C SER A 91 -22.44 -3.42 -2.06
N PHE A 92 -21.73 -4.02 -3.02
CA PHE A 92 -20.27 -3.88 -3.16
C PHE A 92 -19.80 -2.41 -3.08
N ASN A 93 -20.39 -1.51 -3.87
CA ASN A 93 -20.03 -0.09 -3.88
C ASN A 93 -20.24 0.58 -2.51
N PHE A 94 -21.27 0.17 -1.76
CA PHE A 94 -21.49 0.68 -0.41
C PHE A 94 -20.40 0.20 0.55
N LYS A 95 -20.08 -1.11 0.54
CA LYS A 95 -19.03 -1.69 1.40
C LYS A 95 -17.69 -1.01 1.17
N VAL A 96 -17.29 -0.91 -0.09
CA VAL A 96 -16.05 -0.27 -0.54
C VAL A 96 -15.96 1.19 -0.08
N ASN A 97 -17.03 1.98 -0.24
CA ASN A 97 -17.04 3.37 0.20
C ASN A 97 -16.97 3.51 1.72
N ARG A 98 -17.62 2.63 2.49
CA ARG A 98 -17.51 2.62 3.95
C ARG A 98 -16.11 2.30 4.41
N ILE A 99 -15.45 1.32 3.80
CA ILE A 99 -14.04 0.97 4.07
C ILE A 99 -13.14 2.17 3.77
N LYS A 100 -13.27 2.77 2.57
CA LYS A 100 -12.52 3.98 2.20
C LYS A 100 -12.68 5.09 3.23
N GLN A 101 -13.91 5.42 3.57
CA GLN A 101 -14.18 6.48 4.54
C GLN A 101 -13.57 6.13 5.90
N TYR A 102 -13.73 4.90 6.38
CA TYR A 102 -13.14 4.48 7.66
C TYR A 102 -11.62 4.62 7.68
N ILE A 103 -10.95 4.15 6.62
CA ILE A 103 -9.49 4.29 6.48
C ILE A 103 -9.09 5.76 6.40
N ILE A 104 -9.79 6.59 5.62
CA ILE A 104 -9.48 8.02 5.50
C ILE A 104 -9.63 8.74 6.85
N HIS A 105 -10.60 8.39 7.69
CA HIS A 105 -10.79 9.04 8.99
C HIS A 105 -9.79 8.54 10.04
N ASN A 106 -9.32 7.30 9.94
CA ASN A 106 -8.48 6.66 10.97
C ASN A 106 -7.00 6.54 10.62
N TYR A 107 -6.65 6.76 9.35
CA TYR A 107 -5.29 6.65 8.85
C TYR A 107 -4.96 7.81 7.89
N VAL A 108 -3.78 8.37 8.07
CA VAL A 108 -3.19 9.35 7.15
C VAL A 108 -2.12 8.70 6.29
N PHE A 109 -1.87 9.30 5.13
CA PHE A 109 -0.71 8.94 4.33
C PHE A 109 0.50 9.63 4.95
N ASN A 110 1.47 8.84 5.42
CA ASN A 110 2.66 9.37 6.05
C ASN A 110 3.55 10.04 4.98
N LEU A 111 3.80 11.34 5.14
CA LEU A 111 4.67 12.12 4.27
C LEU A 111 5.98 12.52 4.98
N ASP A 112 6.13 12.14 6.25
CA ASP A 112 7.38 12.35 6.97
C ASP A 112 8.39 11.27 6.55
N LEU A 113 9.16 11.60 5.51
CA LEU A 113 10.16 10.71 4.94
C LEU A 113 11.28 10.35 5.93
N ALA A 114 11.45 11.09 7.03
CA ALA A 114 12.48 10.80 8.03
C ALA A 114 11.96 9.96 9.20
N THR A 115 10.69 9.52 9.17
CA THR A 115 10.07 8.75 10.27
C THR A 115 10.95 7.58 10.71
N TRP A 116 11.52 6.84 9.76
CA TRP A 116 12.32 5.65 10.02
C TRP A 116 13.84 5.93 9.99
N GLY A 117 14.22 7.20 9.91
CA GLY A 117 15.61 7.68 9.90
C GLY A 117 16.18 7.81 8.49
N LEU A 118 17.48 8.12 8.45
CA LEU A 118 18.22 8.34 7.21
C LEU A 118 19.30 7.26 7.02
N THR A 119 19.59 6.92 5.77
CA THR A 119 20.66 6.01 5.37
C THR A 119 21.41 6.61 4.17
N THR A 120 22.29 5.84 3.52
CA THR A 120 23.03 6.28 2.34
C THR A 120 22.82 5.36 1.14
N LYS A 121 22.87 5.91 -0.08
CA LYS A 121 22.71 5.11 -1.30
C LYS A 121 23.73 4.00 -1.34
N SER A 122 24.99 4.31 -1.02
CA SER A 122 26.08 3.33 -0.98
C SER A 122 25.79 2.18 -0.01
N ARG A 123 25.29 2.47 1.21
CA ARG A 123 24.97 1.44 2.20
C ARG A 123 23.86 0.51 1.72
N GLU A 124 22.78 1.07 1.18
CA GLU A 124 21.67 0.24 0.66
C GLU A 124 22.10 -0.56 -0.58
N ILE A 125 22.92 0.01 -1.46
CA ILE A 125 23.46 -0.68 -2.64
C ILE A 125 24.36 -1.87 -2.22
N GLU A 126 25.27 -1.66 -1.28
CA GLU A 126 26.21 -2.70 -0.80
C GLU A 126 25.50 -3.89 -0.17
N ARG A 127 24.32 -3.69 0.43
CA ARG A 127 23.53 -4.79 1.00
C ARG A 127 23.11 -5.82 -0.04
N PHE A 128 22.86 -5.39 -1.28
CA PHE A 128 22.31 -6.24 -2.34
C PHE A 128 23.28 -6.54 -3.48
N SER A 129 24.44 -5.87 -3.53
CA SER A 129 25.39 -5.94 -4.65
C SER A 129 25.90 -7.35 -4.97
N ASP A 130 25.93 -8.24 -3.98
CA ASP A 130 26.45 -9.60 -4.14
C ASP A 130 25.52 -10.54 -4.92
N PHE A 131 24.22 -10.21 -4.99
CA PHE A 131 23.22 -11.11 -5.55
C PHE A 131 22.12 -10.41 -6.36
N PHE A 132 22.27 -9.10 -6.61
CA PHE A 132 21.40 -8.33 -7.47
C PHE A 132 22.22 -7.49 -8.45
N ASP A 133 21.79 -7.47 -9.71
CA ASP A 133 22.46 -6.68 -10.74
C ASP A 133 22.19 -5.19 -10.52
N MET A 134 23.26 -4.46 -10.21
CA MET A 134 23.20 -3.03 -9.89
C MET A 134 22.81 -2.16 -11.08
N GLU A 135 23.10 -2.57 -12.31
CA GLU A 135 22.70 -1.82 -13.50
C GLU A 135 21.20 -1.97 -13.75
N LEU A 136 20.64 -3.17 -13.49
CA LEU A 136 19.20 -3.40 -13.48
C LEU A 136 18.49 -2.58 -12.40
N LEU A 137 19.07 -2.47 -11.20
CA LEU A 137 18.53 -1.67 -10.11
C LEU A 137 18.43 -0.18 -10.51
N LYS A 138 19.50 0.39 -11.08
CA LYS A 138 19.52 1.77 -11.59
C LYS A 138 18.48 1.99 -12.70
N GLN A 139 18.42 1.09 -13.68
CA GLN A 139 17.50 1.20 -14.82
C GLN A 139 16.02 1.08 -14.42
N SER A 140 15.73 0.38 -13.32
CA SER A 140 14.37 0.13 -12.87
C SER A 140 13.70 1.30 -12.17
N ASN A 141 14.43 2.40 -11.91
CA ASN A 141 14.00 3.50 -11.04
C ASN A 141 13.55 3.05 -9.64
N ALA A 142 13.84 1.81 -9.21
CA ALA A 142 13.47 1.30 -7.88
C ALA A 142 14.11 2.06 -6.73
N LEU A 143 15.19 2.80 -7.02
CA LEU A 143 15.74 3.84 -6.16
C LEU A 143 15.03 5.17 -6.39
N PHE A 144 13.70 5.18 -6.29
CA PHE A 144 13.01 6.46 -6.47
C PHE A 144 13.38 7.41 -5.33
N GLY A 145 13.70 8.67 -5.67
CA GLY A 145 14.42 9.63 -4.81
C GLY A 145 15.90 9.84 -5.22
N TYR A 146 16.50 8.97 -6.04
CA TYR A 146 17.96 8.89 -6.20
C TYR A 146 18.47 9.34 -7.56
N GLU A 147 17.71 9.11 -8.64
CA GLU A 147 18.04 9.57 -10.01
C GLU A 147 16.84 10.22 -10.75
N GLY A 148 15.61 9.86 -10.35
CA GLY A 148 14.35 10.57 -10.63
C GLY A 148 13.81 10.45 -12.07
N ASP A 149 12.51 10.15 -12.17
CA ASP A 149 11.79 10.14 -13.45
C ASP A 149 11.52 11.58 -13.92
N LYS A 150 11.93 11.90 -15.15
CA LYS A 150 11.74 13.22 -15.79
C LYS A 150 10.29 13.68 -15.77
N TYR A 151 9.32 12.77 -15.86
CA TYR A 151 7.90 13.14 -15.83
C TYR A 151 7.50 13.79 -14.49
N TYR A 152 8.10 13.37 -13.38
CA TYR A 152 7.78 13.85 -12.04
C TYR A 152 8.58 15.09 -11.64
N PHE A 153 9.74 15.33 -12.26
CA PHE A 153 10.48 16.60 -12.12
C PHE A 153 9.70 17.79 -12.69
N ASP A 154 8.92 17.59 -13.76
CA ASP A 154 8.12 18.67 -14.38
C ASP A 154 6.90 19.08 -13.54
N ILE A 155 6.54 18.35 -12.47
CA ILE A 155 5.31 18.54 -11.68
C ILE A 155 5.58 19.01 -10.23
N ASP A 156 6.80 19.48 -9.90
CA ASP A 156 7.19 19.97 -8.56
C ASP A 156 6.97 18.93 -7.43
N ILE A 157 6.96 17.64 -7.80
CA ILE A 157 6.70 16.51 -6.90
C ILE A 157 7.80 16.41 -5.84
N ARG A 158 9.07 16.64 -6.21
CA ARG A 158 10.17 16.63 -5.24
C ARG A 158 9.95 17.64 -4.12
N LYS A 159 9.56 18.86 -4.46
CA LYS A 159 9.22 19.88 -3.47
C LYS A 159 8.00 19.49 -2.64
N HIS A 160 6.96 18.93 -3.29
CA HIS A 160 5.75 18.47 -2.62
C HIS A 160 6.03 17.39 -1.56
N PHE A 161 6.94 16.47 -1.85
CA PHE A 161 7.37 15.40 -0.93
C PHE A 161 8.58 15.78 -0.08
N GLY A 162 9.11 17.01 -0.20
CA GLY A 162 10.31 17.44 0.55
C GLY A 162 11.62 16.77 0.12
N LEU A 163 11.64 16.06 -1.01
CA LEU A 163 12.80 15.36 -1.57
C LEU A 163 13.92 16.31 -2.02
N ASP A 164 13.65 17.59 -2.19
CA ASP A 164 14.68 18.59 -2.51
C ASP A 164 15.73 18.74 -1.41
N LYS A 165 15.40 18.34 -0.17
CA LYS A 165 16.35 18.31 0.94
C LYS A 165 17.40 17.20 0.80
N PHE A 166 17.14 16.20 -0.04
CA PHE A 166 18.02 15.05 -0.30
C PHE A 166 18.60 15.15 -1.71
N ASN A 167 19.63 15.99 -1.87
CA ASN A 167 20.36 16.19 -3.12
C ASN A 167 21.74 15.51 -3.12
N SER A 168 22.04 14.73 -2.08
CA SER A 168 23.33 14.07 -1.84
C SER A 168 23.19 12.55 -1.80
N ASP A 169 24.17 11.87 -1.21
CA ASP A 169 24.17 10.43 -0.96
C ASP A 169 23.24 10.02 0.20
N VAL A 170 22.78 10.97 1.03
CA VAL A 170 21.89 10.72 2.16
C VAL A 170 20.44 10.69 1.71
N ILE A 171 19.71 9.70 2.21
CA ILE A 171 18.38 9.30 1.75
C ILE A 171 17.49 8.85 2.92
N PRO A 172 16.18 9.10 2.84
CA PRO A 172 15.20 8.43 3.69
C PRO A 172 15.34 6.90 3.69
N TYR A 173 15.24 6.28 4.86
CA TYR A 173 14.97 4.85 4.96
C TYR A 173 13.45 4.62 4.89
N TRP A 174 12.93 4.13 3.76
CA TRP A 174 11.49 3.93 3.57
C TRP A 174 11.06 2.53 3.98
N LYS A 175 10.57 2.40 5.21
CA LYS A 175 10.08 1.15 5.79
C LYS A 175 8.57 1.03 5.59
N THR A 176 8.09 -0.14 5.17
CA THR A 176 6.63 -0.40 5.11
C THR A 176 6.11 -0.91 6.44
N GLU A 177 4.95 -0.42 6.85
CA GLU A 177 4.31 -0.76 8.12
C GLU A 177 3.28 -1.89 8.00
N THR A 178 3.30 -2.81 8.97
CA THR A 178 2.14 -3.67 9.27
C THR A 178 1.03 -2.83 9.89
N ILE A 179 -0.22 -3.33 9.90
CA ILE A 179 -1.35 -2.61 10.51
C ILE A 179 -1.14 -2.28 11.99
N ASP A 180 -0.41 -3.13 12.72
CA ASP A 180 -0.02 -2.89 14.11
C ASP A 180 0.88 -1.65 14.24
N ALA A 181 1.95 -1.57 13.43
CA ALA A 181 2.81 -0.38 13.35
C ALA A 181 2.08 0.86 12.82
N MET A 182 1.20 0.71 11.82
CA MET A 182 0.37 1.81 11.33
C MET A 182 -0.52 2.39 12.44
N ASN A 183 -1.08 1.54 13.30
CA ASN A 183 -1.93 1.97 14.40
C ASN A 183 -1.13 2.63 15.54
N ALA A 184 0.12 2.23 15.73
CA ALA A 184 1.01 2.77 16.75
C ALA A 184 1.40 4.23 16.55
N PHE A 185 1.26 4.79 15.34
CA PHE A 185 1.45 6.23 15.10
C PHE A 185 0.62 7.12 16.03
N ARG A 186 -0.49 6.63 16.59
CA ARG A 186 -1.29 7.36 17.59
C ARG A 186 -0.51 7.71 18.87
N TYR A 187 0.61 7.02 19.13
CA TYR A 187 1.51 7.29 20.25
C TYR A 187 2.62 8.29 19.90
N LYS A 188 2.84 8.56 18.61
CA LYS A 188 3.83 9.53 18.15
C LYS A 188 3.27 10.94 18.30
N GLU A 189 4.12 11.88 18.73
CA GLU A 189 3.73 13.28 18.88
C GLU A 189 3.19 13.85 17.55
N ASN A 190 2.15 14.69 17.61
CA ASN A 190 1.45 15.29 16.46
C ASN A 190 0.61 14.34 15.60
N PHE A 191 0.48 13.06 15.97
CA PHE A 191 -0.43 12.12 15.31
C PHE A 191 -1.67 11.85 16.18
N SER A 192 -2.85 12.09 15.61
CA SER A 192 -4.14 11.74 16.23
C SER A 192 -4.77 10.47 15.64
N THR A 193 -4.19 9.98 14.55
CA THR A 193 -4.65 8.84 13.76
C THR A 193 -3.50 7.86 13.56
N GLY A 194 -3.80 6.67 13.05
CA GLY A 194 -2.75 5.84 12.47
C GLY A 194 -2.14 6.53 11.24
N ALA A 195 -1.00 6.02 10.77
CA ALA A 195 -0.37 6.48 9.54
C ALA A 195 0.30 5.32 8.82
N GLY A 196 0.61 5.52 7.54
CA GLY A 196 1.49 4.60 6.82
C GLY A 196 1.77 5.08 5.40
N GLU A 197 2.77 4.45 4.79
CA GLU A 197 3.20 4.73 3.43
C GLU A 197 2.33 4.05 2.38
N CYS A 198 2.74 4.13 1.10
CA CYS A 198 1.90 3.73 -0.03
C CYS A 198 1.61 2.22 0.02
N VAL A 199 2.66 1.42 0.25
CA VAL A 199 2.58 -0.04 0.36
C VAL A 199 1.73 -0.46 1.55
N SER A 200 1.90 0.20 2.69
CA SER A 200 1.14 -0.03 3.93
C SER A 200 -0.35 0.21 3.71
N LEU A 201 -0.71 1.34 3.08
CA LEU A 201 -2.10 1.64 2.73
C LEU A 201 -2.66 0.63 1.71
N SER A 202 -1.87 0.22 0.72
CA SER A 202 -2.29 -0.80 -0.26
C SER A 202 -2.62 -2.11 0.44
N ALA A 203 -1.75 -2.60 1.32
CA ALA A 203 -1.98 -3.81 2.10
C ALA A 203 -3.17 -3.68 3.08
N LEU A 204 -3.35 -2.51 3.69
CA LEU A 204 -4.50 -2.22 4.55
C LEU A 204 -5.83 -2.30 3.78
N TYR A 205 -5.90 -1.69 2.59
CA TYR A 205 -7.08 -1.81 1.74
C TYR A 205 -7.35 -3.26 1.34
N ALA A 206 -6.32 -4.01 0.93
CA ALA A 206 -6.47 -5.42 0.56
C ALA A 206 -7.03 -6.26 1.71
N ALA A 207 -6.44 -6.14 2.91
CA ALA A 207 -6.89 -6.86 4.10
C ALA A 207 -8.31 -6.45 4.52
N ALA A 208 -8.63 -5.15 4.49
CA ALA A 208 -9.98 -4.66 4.80
C ALA A 208 -11.03 -5.10 3.76
N MET A 209 -10.69 -5.19 2.47
CA MET A 209 -11.57 -5.73 1.44
C MET A 209 -11.89 -7.21 1.68
N PHE A 210 -10.90 -7.99 2.12
CA PHE A 210 -11.11 -9.38 2.51
C PHE A 210 -11.98 -9.49 3.77
N ILE A 211 -11.56 -8.85 4.87
CA ILE A 211 -12.21 -8.99 6.18
C ILE A 211 -13.59 -8.31 6.21
N ILE A 212 -13.72 -7.07 5.75
CA ILE A 212 -14.96 -6.30 5.93
C ILE A 212 -15.91 -6.47 4.75
N ALA A 213 -15.41 -6.40 3.52
CA ALA A 213 -16.27 -6.53 2.34
C ALA A 213 -16.60 -7.99 1.98
N GLY A 214 -15.84 -8.96 2.50
CA GLY A 214 -16.01 -10.38 2.19
C GLY A 214 -15.57 -10.72 0.76
N ILE A 215 -14.53 -10.05 0.26
CA ILE A 215 -14.00 -10.28 -1.09
C ILE A 215 -12.91 -11.35 -1.02
N PRO A 216 -13.04 -12.47 -1.76
CA PRO A 216 -12.02 -13.51 -1.79
C PRO A 216 -10.65 -12.98 -2.22
N LEU A 217 -9.57 -13.52 -1.65
CA LEU A 217 -8.20 -13.12 -1.95
C LEU A 217 -7.83 -13.34 -3.42
N GLU A 218 -8.46 -14.31 -4.08
CA GLU A 218 -8.32 -14.60 -5.52
C GLU A 218 -8.80 -13.45 -6.43
N LYS A 219 -9.53 -12.48 -5.88
CA LYS A 219 -10.00 -11.30 -6.59
C LYS A 219 -9.18 -10.05 -6.27
N ILE A 220 -8.15 -10.14 -5.41
CA ILE A 220 -7.39 -9.00 -4.91
C ILE A 220 -5.95 -9.11 -5.42
N PHE A 221 -5.62 -8.24 -6.38
CA PHE A 221 -4.29 -8.13 -6.97
C PHE A 221 -3.63 -6.86 -6.50
N LEU A 222 -2.35 -6.95 -6.13
CA LEU A 222 -1.53 -5.80 -5.79
C LEU A 222 -0.64 -5.49 -6.96
N ILE A 223 -0.52 -4.21 -7.24
CA ILE A 223 0.24 -3.64 -8.33
C ILE A 223 1.23 -2.69 -7.68
N ALA A 224 2.52 -2.91 -7.89
CA ALA A 224 3.54 -1.94 -7.55
C ALA A 224 4.21 -1.43 -8.83
N THR A 225 4.51 -0.14 -8.82
CA THR A 225 5.44 0.56 -9.69
C THR A 225 6.59 1.07 -8.80
N PRO A 226 7.66 1.66 -9.36
CA PRO A 226 8.72 2.26 -8.54
C PRO A 226 8.26 3.41 -7.63
N LEU A 227 7.04 3.92 -7.83
CA LEU A 227 6.54 5.13 -7.18
C LEU A 227 5.23 4.95 -6.42
N HIS A 228 4.46 3.92 -6.79
CA HIS A 228 3.12 3.73 -6.31
C HIS A 228 2.84 2.26 -6.11
N SER A 229 2.15 1.96 -5.03
CA SER A 229 1.46 0.70 -4.84
C SER A 229 -0.04 0.92 -4.76
N GLN A 230 -0.78 -0.01 -5.36
CA GLN A 230 -2.22 0.05 -5.47
C GLN A 230 -2.79 -1.35 -5.61
N ASN A 231 -4.09 -1.49 -5.41
CA ASN A 231 -4.79 -2.75 -5.63
C ASN A 231 -5.69 -2.65 -6.84
N PHE A 232 -5.88 -3.77 -7.53
CA PHE A 232 -6.96 -3.99 -8.48
C PHE A 232 -7.86 -5.12 -7.98
N ILE A 233 -9.13 -4.79 -7.73
CA ILE A 233 -10.12 -5.72 -7.21
C ILE A 233 -11.03 -6.18 -8.35
N LEU A 234 -11.03 -7.49 -8.61
CA LEU A 234 -11.82 -8.14 -9.67
C LEU A 234 -13.26 -8.41 -9.23
N GLU A 235 -13.99 -7.34 -8.93
CA GLU A 235 -15.42 -7.40 -8.60
C GLU A 235 -16.21 -6.41 -9.47
N LYS A 236 -17.35 -6.84 -10.00
CA LYS A 236 -18.13 -6.08 -11.00
C LYS A 236 -17.27 -5.70 -12.22
N GLU A 237 -17.14 -4.41 -12.52
CA GLU A 237 -16.33 -3.88 -13.64
C GLU A 237 -14.87 -3.64 -13.26
N GLY A 238 -14.49 -3.88 -11.99
CA GLY A 238 -13.16 -3.59 -11.45
C GLY A 238 -13.14 -2.35 -10.56
N LEU A 239 -12.15 -2.32 -9.68
CA LEU A 239 -11.91 -1.24 -8.72
C LEU A 239 -10.42 -1.05 -8.49
N ILE A 240 -9.91 0.17 -8.55
CA ILE A 240 -8.53 0.49 -8.16
C ILE A 240 -8.53 1.21 -6.81
N THR A 241 -7.67 0.79 -5.89
CA THR A 241 -7.38 1.53 -4.64
C THR A 241 -5.97 2.11 -4.71
N ASN A 242 -5.81 3.42 -4.53
CA ASN A 242 -4.51 4.09 -4.59
C ASN A 242 -4.43 5.10 -3.44
N ASN A 243 -3.51 4.88 -2.49
CA ASN A 243 -3.37 5.71 -1.29
C ASN A 243 -4.74 5.96 -0.63
N ARG A 244 -5.17 7.22 -0.50
CA ARG A 244 -6.46 7.60 0.10
C ARG A 244 -7.63 7.60 -0.90
N ARG A 245 -7.52 6.87 -2.02
CA ARG A 245 -8.49 6.88 -3.12
C ARG A 245 -8.98 5.49 -3.44
N ILE A 246 -10.25 5.44 -3.84
CA ILE A 246 -10.84 4.31 -4.53
C ILE A 246 -11.52 4.84 -5.78
N VAL A 247 -11.28 4.17 -6.90
CA VAL A 247 -11.74 4.58 -8.23
C VAL A 247 -12.41 3.40 -8.91
N THR A 248 -13.71 3.55 -9.19
CA THR A 248 -14.47 2.64 -10.06
C THR A 248 -14.20 2.97 -11.52
N LYS A 249 -14.59 2.08 -12.44
CA LYS A 249 -14.46 2.34 -13.89
C LYS A 249 -15.13 3.65 -14.31
N ASN A 250 -16.34 3.92 -13.82
CA ASN A 250 -17.03 5.19 -14.11
C ASN A 250 -16.27 6.42 -13.59
N MET A 251 -15.70 6.33 -12.38
CA MET A 251 -14.89 7.41 -11.83
C MET A 251 -13.63 7.63 -12.66
N TRP A 252 -13.00 6.57 -13.15
CA TRP A 252 -11.78 6.64 -13.96
C TRP A 252 -11.91 7.57 -15.20
N PHE A 253 -13.12 7.68 -15.76
CA PHE A 253 -13.41 8.52 -16.93
C PHE A 253 -14.31 9.73 -16.64
N ASN A 254 -14.43 10.15 -15.37
CA ASN A 254 -15.31 11.28 -14.98
C ASN A 254 -14.66 12.68 -15.10
N GLY A 255 -13.36 12.73 -15.40
CA GLY A 255 -12.62 13.99 -15.63
C GLY A 255 -12.39 14.85 -14.40
N THR A 256 -12.52 14.30 -13.19
CA THR A 256 -12.23 15.01 -11.93
C THR A 256 -10.73 15.01 -11.60
N SER A 257 -10.28 15.97 -10.78
CA SER A 257 -8.89 15.97 -10.26
C SER A 257 -8.54 14.71 -9.46
N LEU A 258 -9.54 14.09 -8.80
CA LEU A 258 -9.34 12.80 -8.13
C LEU A 258 -8.91 11.72 -9.14
N SER A 259 -9.63 11.62 -10.26
CA SER A 259 -9.37 10.64 -11.30
C SER A 259 -8.07 10.93 -12.03
N GLU A 260 -7.75 12.19 -12.28
CA GLU A 260 -6.45 12.60 -12.82
C GLU A 260 -5.30 12.01 -12.02
N LYS A 261 -5.21 12.30 -10.72
CA LYS A 261 -4.04 11.83 -9.97
C LYS A 261 -4.08 10.31 -9.70
N ALA A 262 -5.24 9.65 -9.80
CA ALA A 262 -5.33 8.19 -9.72
C ALA A 262 -4.89 7.49 -11.01
N ARG A 263 -5.02 8.16 -12.17
CA ARG A 263 -4.61 7.63 -13.48
C ARG A 263 -3.11 7.66 -13.71
N ARG A 264 -2.40 8.61 -13.08
CA ARG A 264 -0.98 8.90 -13.31
C ARG A 264 -0.08 7.67 -13.34
N ALA A 265 -0.19 6.78 -12.34
CA ALA A 265 0.64 5.59 -12.26
C ALA A 265 0.40 4.64 -13.45
N MET A 266 -0.86 4.44 -13.87
CA MET A 266 -1.16 3.55 -15.00
C MET A 266 -0.88 4.19 -16.36
N GLU A 267 -0.87 5.53 -16.45
CA GLU A 267 -0.59 6.26 -17.70
C GLU A 267 0.91 6.42 -17.97
N ASN A 268 1.72 6.59 -16.92
CA ASN A 268 3.11 7.05 -17.09
C ASN A 268 4.15 6.07 -16.52
N GLU A 269 3.76 5.13 -15.66
CA GLU A 269 4.71 4.24 -14.98
C GLU A 269 4.64 2.80 -15.48
N LYS A 270 5.77 2.11 -15.34
CA LYS A 270 5.85 0.66 -15.56
C LYS A 270 5.45 -0.06 -14.28
N VAL A 271 4.51 -0.99 -14.39
CA VAL A 271 4.21 -1.94 -13.31
C VAL A 271 5.38 -2.90 -13.18
N THR A 272 6.05 -2.87 -12.03
CA THR A 272 7.23 -3.69 -11.73
C THR A 272 6.85 -5.02 -11.12
N ILE A 273 5.84 -5.04 -10.25
CA ILE A 273 5.37 -6.22 -9.52
C ILE A 273 3.85 -6.33 -9.65
N VAL A 274 3.37 -7.54 -9.93
CA VAL A 274 1.99 -7.93 -9.64
C VAL A 274 2.02 -9.08 -8.64
N SER A 275 1.36 -8.90 -7.50
CA SER A 275 1.31 -9.87 -6.40
C SER A 275 -0.11 -10.34 -6.14
N HIS A 276 -0.25 -11.64 -5.83
CA HIS A 276 -1.52 -12.35 -5.69
C HIS A 276 -1.36 -13.52 -4.69
N ILE A 277 -2.46 -14.05 -4.14
CA ILE A 277 -2.41 -15.16 -3.16
C ILE A 277 -1.74 -16.43 -3.73
N SER A 278 -1.66 -16.56 -5.05
CA SER A 278 -0.94 -17.66 -5.71
C SER A 278 0.56 -17.42 -5.88
N GLY A 279 1.07 -16.20 -5.66
CA GLY A 279 2.45 -15.82 -5.93
C GLY A 279 2.57 -14.44 -6.59
N HIS A 280 3.72 -14.16 -7.19
CA HIS A 280 4.03 -12.87 -7.82
C HIS A 280 4.60 -13.03 -9.23
N ILE A 281 4.60 -11.94 -9.98
CA ILE A 281 5.35 -11.77 -11.23
C ILE A 281 6.07 -10.43 -11.20
N HIS A 282 7.32 -10.44 -11.66
CA HIS A 282 8.21 -9.28 -11.65
C HIS A 282 8.73 -9.00 -13.07
N THR A 283 8.98 -7.73 -13.38
CA THR A 283 9.54 -7.32 -14.68
C THR A 283 10.94 -7.87 -14.95
N ILE A 284 11.84 -7.75 -13.96
CA ILE A 284 13.26 -8.18 -14.02
C ILE A 284 13.44 -9.71 -13.99
N TYR A 285 12.74 -10.42 -13.11
CA TYR A 285 13.00 -11.86 -12.94
C TYR A 285 12.41 -12.71 -14.08
N LYS A 286 13.11 -13.79 -14.43
CA LYS A 286 12.65 -14.74 -15.46
C LYS A 286 11.53 -15.65 -14.95
N ASP A 287 11.56 -15.94 -13.66
CA ASP A 287 10.60 -16.82 -13.01
C ASP A 287 9.41 -16.01 -12.48
N ALA A 288 8.22 -16.61 -12.55
CA ALA A 288 7.00 -16.08 -11.97
C ALA A 288 6.34 -17.18 -11.12
N SER A 289 5.96 -16.86 -9.89
CA SER A 289 5.28 -17.81 -9.00
C SER A 289 3.76 -17.68 -9.04
N ILE A 290 3.24 -16.55 -9.53
CA ILE A 290 1.81 -16.32 -9.71
C ILE A 290 1.21 -17.40 -10.62
N ASP A 291 -0.02 -17.86 -10.31
CA ASP A 291 -0.75 -18.74 -11.20
C ASP A 291 -0.99 -18.03 -12.55
N ARG A 292 -0.58 -18.69 -13.64
CA ARG A 292 -0.62 -18.12 -14.99
C ARG A 292 -2.02 -17.67 -15.38
N LYS A 293 -3.04 -18.48 -15.10
CA LYS A 293 -4.44 -18.13 -15.43
C LYS A 293 -4.91 -16.91 -14.64
N SER A 294 -4.54 -16.81 -13.38
CA SER A 294 -4.83 -15.66 -12.53
C SER A 294 -4.20 -14.39 -13.09
N TYR A 295 -2.94 -14.45 -13.56
CA TYR A 295 -2.28 -13.32 -14.20
C TYR A 295 -2.92 -12.93 -15.55
N GLU A 296 -3.25 -13.90 -16.40
CA GLU A 296 -3.95 -13.67 -17.67
C GLU A 296 -5.32 -13.00 -17.46
N ILE A 297 -6.09 -13.46 -16.46
CA ILE A 297 -7.37 -12.85 -16.07
C ILE A 297 -7.16 -11.43 -15.57
N PHE A 298 -6.19 -11.22 -14.68
CA PHE A 298 -5.83 -9.89 -14.17
C PHE A 298 -5.49 -8.93 -15.31
N SER A 299 -4.55 -9.31 -16.18
CA SER A 299 -4.07 -8.48 -17.30
C SER A 299 -5.21 -8.12 -18.25
N LYS A 300 -6.06 -9.10 -18.60
CA LYS A 300 -7.25 -8.86 -19.43
C LYS A 300 -8.22 -7.90 -18.76
N LYS A 301 -8.57 -8.14 -17.49
CA LYS A 301 -9.56 -7.35 -16.76
C LYS A 301 -9.07 -5.92 -16.48
N LEU A 302 -7.78 -5.73 -16.23
CA LEU A 302 -7.20 -4.41 -16.06
C LEU A 302 -7.23 -3.64 -17.39
N ARG A 303 -6.85 -4.26 -18.51
CA ARG A 303 -6.98 -3.64 -19.85
C ARG A 303 -8.43 -3.28 -20.17
N GLU A 304 -9.38 -4.15 -19.86
CA GLU A 304 -10.82 -3.86 -20.00
C GLU A 304 -11.27 -2.69 -19.11
N PHE A 305 -10.76 -2.57 -17.88
CA PHE A 305 -11.06 -1.47 -16.96
C PHE A 305 -10.55 -0.13 -17.49
N LEU A 306 -9.35 -0.12 -18.08
CA LEU A 306 -8.63 1.05 -18.57
C LEU A 306 -9.11 1.56 -19.94
N VAL A 307 -10.15 0.95 -20.51
CA VAL A 307 -10.73 1.34 -21.80
C VAL A 307 -12.22 1.64 -21.67
N THR A 308 -12.65 2.72 -22.33
CA THR A 308 -14.06 3.08 -22.51
C THR A 308 -14.36 3.50 -23.94
N ASN A 309 -15.62 3.41 -24.35
CA ASN A 309 -16.07 3.90 -25.64
C ASN A 309 -16.29 5.41 -25.59
N LEU A 310 -16.08 6.10 -26.72
CA LEU A 310 -16.48 7.49 -26.85
C LEU A 310 -18.01 7.59 -26.79
N THR A 311 -18.49 8.32 -25.78
CA THR A 311 -19.89 8.67 -25.59
C THR A 311 -19.97 10.16 -25.24
N VAL A 312 -21.16 10.77 -25.36
CA VAL A 312 -21.36 12.18 -25.00
C VAL A 312 -20.90 12.47 -23.55
N PRO A 313 -21.28 11.68 -22.52
CA PRO A 313 -20.78 11.90 -21.17
C PRO A 313 -19.24 11.82 -21.06
N VAL A 314 -18.62 10.81 -21.70
CA VAL A 314 -17.15 10.66 -21.69
C VAL A 314 -16.45 11.84 -22.37
N PHE A 315 -17.01 12.36 -23.47
CA PHE A 315 -16.48 13.53 -24.15
C PHE A 315 -16.55 14.79 -23.29
N ILE A 316 -17.69 15.03 -22.63
CA ILE A 316 -17.83 16.17 -21.70
C ILE A 316 -16.85 16.04 -20.53
N ASN A 317 -16.68 14.82 -19.99
CA ASN A 317 -15.71 14.55 -18.94
C ASN A 317 -14.27 14.78 -19.42
N PHE A 318 -13.94 14.45 -20.68
CA PHE A 318 -12.66 14.78 -21.28
C PHE A 318 -12.43 16.29 -21.38
N LEU A 319 -13.45 17.07 -21.77
CA LEU A 319 -13.35 18.53 -21.81
C LEU A 319 -13.21 19.13 -20.40
N ARG A 320 -13.83 18.52 -19.38
CA ARG A 320 -13.61 18.84 -17.96
C ARG A 320 -12.16 18.57 -17.55
N PHE A 321 -11.61 17.44 -17.99
CA PHE A 321 -10.26 16.99 -17.68
C PHE A 321 -9.16 17.84 -18.34
N LYS A 322 -9.29 18.14 -19.64
CA LYS A 322 -8.35 18.95 -20.40
C LYS A 322 -8.90 20.35 -20.62
N SER A 323 -8.69 21.21 -19.63
CA SER A 323 -9.17 22.61 -19.63
C SER A 323 -8.80 23.39 -20.90
N LYS A 324 -7.68 23.08 -21.55
CA LYS A 324 -7.28 23.74 -22.81
C LYS A 324 -8.28 23.55 -23.97
N TYR A 325 -9.10 22.51 -23.94
CA TYR A 325 -10.07 22.22 -25.01
C TYR A 325 -11.46 22.75 -24.72
N LYS A 326 -11.83 23.01 -23.45
CA LYS A 326 -13.16 23.55 -23.13
C LYS A 326 -13.38 24.93 -23.74
N SER A 327 -12.33 25.72 -23.92
CA SER A 327 -12.37 27.04 -24.58
C SER A 327 -12.75 26.98 -26.06
N LEU A 328 -12.68 25.80 -26.70
CA LEU A 328 -13.08 25.61 -28.09
C LEU A 328 -14.59 25.52 -28.28
N PHE A 329 -15.36 25.36 -27.21
CA PHE A 329 -16.78 25.03 -27.29
C PHE A 329 -17.68 26.13 -26.70
N GLN A 330 -18.89 26.18 -27.24
CA GLN A 330 -20.03 26.97 -26.77
C GLN A 330 -21.29 26.11 -26.80
N ALA A 331 -22.27 26.39 -25.95
CA ALA A 331 -23.56 25.71 -25.95
C ALA A 331 -24.66 26.64 -26.45
N GLU A 332 -25.59 26.10 -27.24
CA GLU A 332 -26.88 26.74 -27.53
C GLU A 332 -27.89 26.31 -26.47
N CYS A 333 -28.56 27.30 -25.88
CA CYS A 333 -29.58 27.13 -24.85
C CYS A 333 -30.84 27.89 -25.27
N GLU A 334 -32.02 27.32 -25.06
CA GLU A 334 -33.28 28.03 -25.28
C GLU A 334 -33.81 28.56 -23.96
N CYS A 335 -33.94 29.88 -23.86
CA CYS A 335 -34.46 30.55 -22.67
C CYS A 335 -35.65 31.44 -23.07
N SER A 336 -36.85 31.10 -22.61
CA SER A 336 -38.10 31.82 -22.95
C SER A 336 -38.35 31.95 -24.47
N GLY A 337 -38.08 30.89 -25.22
CA GLY A 337 -38.26 30.86 -26.69
C GLY A 337 -37.18 31.62 -27.48
N ILE A 338 -36.16 32.17 -26.81
CA ILE A 338 -35.03 32.87 -27.45
C ILE A 338 -33.80 31.98 -27.36
N LYS A 339 -33.15 31.75 -28.51
CA LYS A 339 -31.85 31.09 -28.57
C LYS A 339 -30.78 31.97 -27.98
N ARG A 340 -30.01 31.41 -27.05
CA ARG A 340 -28.89 32.05 -26.38
C ARG A 340 -27.66 31.17 -26.45
N TYR A 341 -26.50 31.79 -26.36
CA TYR A 341 -25.20 31.14 -26.47
C TYR A 341 -24.35 31.45 -25.24
N ILE A 342 -23.64 30.44 -24.76
CA ILE A 342 -22.74 30.56 -23.61
C ILE A 342 -21.47 29.76 -23.88
N THR A 343 -20.33 30.25 -23.40
CA THR A 343 -19.07 29.52 -23.51
C THR A 343 -19.04 28.32 -22.56
N LEU A 344 -18.40 27.23 -22.97
CA LEU A 344 -18.30 26.04 -22.12
C LEU A 344 -17.45 26.30 -20.86
N GLU A 345 -16.51 27.25 -20.92
CA GLU A 345 -15.72 27.72 -19.79
C GLU A 345 -16.62 28.22 -18.66
N LYS A 346 -17.56 29.12 -18.98
CA LYS A 346 -18.53 29.64 -18.03
C LYS A 346 -19.44 28.55 -17.47
N MET A 347 -19.94 27.66 -18.31
CA MET A 347 -20.76 26.55 -17.81
C MET A 347 -20.01 25.67 -16.77
N PHE A 348 -18.71 25.40 -16.99
CA PHE A 348 -17.90 24.66 -16.02
C PHE A 348 -17.58 25.45 -14.74
N GLU A 349 -17.52 26.78 -14.79
CA GLU A 349 -17.38 27.62 -13.58
C GLU A 349 -18.61 27.46 -12.67
N TYR A 350 -19.82 27.57 -13.24
CA TYR A 350 -21.07 27.35 -12.49
C TYR A 350 -21.24 25.90 -12.02
N GLU A 351 -20.75 24.91 -12.76
CA GLU A 351 -20.75 23.51 -12.31
C GLU A 351 -19.97 23.30 -11.00
N HIS A 352 -18.95 24.11 -10.69
CA HIS A 352 -18.17 23.95 -9.46
C HIS A 352 -18.96 24.27 -8.19
N THR A 353 -20.00 25.12 -8.30
CA THR A 353 -20.84 25.55 -7.17
C THR A 353 -22.25 24.96 -7.23
N SER A 354 -22.58 24.24 -8.30
CA SER A 354 -23.89 23.64 -8.53
C SER A 354 -23.93 22.14 -8.20
N LYS A 355 -25.13 21.66 -7.88
CA LYS A 355 -25.44 20.22 -7.84
C LYS A 355 -25.73 19.63 -9.23
N TYR A 356 -25.87 20.49 -10.23
CA TYR A 356 -26.11 20.13 -11.63
C TYR A 356 -24.81 20.23 -12.42
N SER A 357 -24.72 19.42 -13.48
CA SER A 357 -23.54 19.33 -14.33
C SER A 357 -23.82 19.79 -15.75
N VAL A 358 -22.73 20.10 -16.47
CA VAL A 358 -22.72 20.40 -17.91
C VAL A 358 -23.14 19.18 -18.73
N SER A 359 -23.14 17.98 -18.14
CA SER A 359 -23.63 16.76 -18.79
C SER A 359 -25.11 16.90 -19.17
N ALA A 360 -25.48 16.26 -20.29
CA ALA A 360 -26.79 16.42 -20.91
C ALA A 360 -27.97 16.16 -19.95
N ASP A 361 -27.81 15.27 -18.97
CA ASP A 361 -28.88 14.84 -18.06
C ASP A 361 -29.37 15.96 -17.11
N THR A 362 -28.50 16.91 -16.78
CA THR A 362 -28.79 17.98 -15.79
C THR A 362 -28.53 19.40 -16.34
N ARG A 363 -28.07 19.52 -17.59
CA ARG A 363 -27.66 20.79 -18.20
C ARG A 363 -28.75 21.85 -18.14
N ASP A 364 -30.00 21.49 -18.42
CA ASP A 364 -31.13 22.44 -18.41
C ASP A 364 -31.39 23.02 -17.02
N LEU A 365 -31.08 22.27 -15.97
CA LEU A 365 -31.19 22.75 -14.59
C LEU A 365 -30.00 23.64 -14.24
N LEU A 366 -28.78 23.30 -14.69
CA LEU A 366 -27.60 24.15 -14.55
C LEU A 366 -27.82 25.51 -15.25
N ILE A 367 -28.33 25.51 -16.48
CA ILE A 367 -28.61 26.72 -17.27
C ILE A 367 -29.53 27.69 -16.51
N LYS A 368 -30.49 27.19 -15.73
CA LYS A 368 -31.41 28.02 -14.92
C LYS A 368 -30.74 28.71 -13.74
N GLU A 369 -29.57 28.22 -13.30
CA GLU A 369 -28.79 28.80 -12.21
C GLU A 369 -27.76 29.84 -12.70
N ILE A 370 -27.53 29.92 -14.02
CA ILE A 370 -26.57 30.86 -14.61
C ILE A 370 -27.20 32.25 -14.72
N GLU A 371 -26.45 33.27 -14.31
CA GLU A 371 -26.89 34.66 -14.42
C GLU A 371 -27.14 35.07 -15.88
N GLY A 372 -28.18 35.86 -16.11
CA GLY A 372 -28.69 36.13 -17.47
C GLY A 372 -27.73 36.91 -18.37
N ASP A 373 -26.81 37.66 -17.79
CA ASP A 373 -25.78 38.48 -18.45
C ASP A 373 -24.58 37.67 -18.97
N GLU A 374 -24.43 36.42 -18.54
CA GLU A 374 -23.44 35.47 -19.08
C GLU A 374 -23.84 34.91 -20.46
N PHE A 375 -25.09 35.16 -20.90
CA PHE A 375 -25.62 34.68 -22.17
C PHE A 375 -25.58 35.73 -23.28
N TYR A 376 -25.30 35.26 -24.49
CA TYR A 376 -25.22 36.08 -25.70
C TYR A 376 -26.30 35.69 -26.70
N LEU A 377 -26.80 36.65 -27.48
CA LEU A 377 -27.84 36.42 -28.50
C LEU A 377 -27.30 35.88 -29.83
N SER A 378 -25.98 35.89 -30.00
CA SER A 378 -25.29 35.43 -31.21
C SER A 378 -24.19 34.43 -30.84
N PRO A 379 -23.92 33.42 -31.70
CA PRO A 379 -22.80 32.51 -31.48
C PRO A 379 -21.46 33.24 -31.45
N PHE A 380 -20.55 32.74 -30.62
CA PHE A 380 -19.16 33.21 -30.60
C PHE A 380 -18.42 32.73 -31.86
N GLN A 381 -17.67 33.62 -32.49
CA GLN A 381 -16.77 33.25 -33.59
C GLN A 381 -15.60 32.41 -33.05
N GLY A 382 -15.11 31.46 -33.85
CA GLY A 382 -13.97 30.63 -33.46
C GLY A 382 -14.29 29.52 -32.44
N LYS A 383 -15.56 29.25 -32.13
CA LYS A 383 -15.98 28.19 -31.19
C LYS A 383 -16.98 27.21 -31.84
N ILE A 384 -16.86 25.93 -31.50
CA ILE A 384 -17.72 24.84 -31.94
C ILE A 384 -18.98 24.77 -31.06
N LEU A 385 -20.15 24.55 -31.68
CA LEU A 385 -21.39 24.27 -30.94
C LEU A 385 -21.32 22.86 -30.33
N LEU A 386 -21.32 22.79 -29.00
CA LEU A 386 -21.32 21.53 -28.24
C LEU A 386 -22.51 20.65 -28.64
N ASN A 387 -23.70 21.22 -28.84
CA ASN A 387 -24.90 20.48 -29.24
C ASN A 387 -24.67 19.68 -30.54
N LYS A 388 -23.98 20.28 -31.54
CA LYS A 388 -23.64 19.59 -32.81
C LYS A 388 -22.55 18.54 -32.63
N ALA A 389 -21.55 18.84 -31.79
CA ALA A 389 -20.52 17.86 -31.44
C ALA A 389 -21.15 16.61 -30.78
N GLU A 390 -22.13 16.80 -29.91
CA GLU A 390 -22.88 15.72 -29.27
C GLU A 390 -23.71 14.91 -30.26
N GLU A 391 -24.38 15.56 -31.22
CA GLU A 391 -25.09 14.88 -32.31
C GLU A 391 -24.15 14.00 -33.13
N ILE A 392 -22.97 14.51 -33.51
CA ILE A 392 -21.97 13.71 -34.22
C ILE A 392 -21.57 12.48 -33.42
N ILE A 393 -21.27 12.65 -32.12
CA ILE A 393 -20.90 11.51 -31.26
C ILE A 393 -22.04 10.49 -31.16
N LYS A 394 -23.31 10.94 -31.14
CA LYS A 394 -24.48 10.05 -31.13
C LYS A 394 -24.67 9.32 -32.47
N ILE A 395 -24.56 10.02 -33.60
CA ILE A 395 -24.72 9.45 -34.94
C ILE A 395 -23.60 8.46 -35.26
N TYR A 396 -22.36 8.79 -34.90
CA TYR A 396 -21.17 7.98 -35.15
C TYR A 396 -20.83 7.08 -33.94
N LYS A 397 -21.81 6.76 -33.10
CA LYS A 397 -21.59 5.90 -31.94
C LYS A 397 -21.04 4.53 -32.36
N GLY A 398 -19.92 4.11 -31.76
CA GLY A 398 -19.25 2.84 -32.06
C GLY A 398 -18.41 2.84 -33.36
N LYS A 399 -18.32 3.97 -34.06
CA LYS A 399 -17.40 4.15 -35.19
C LYS A 399 -15.98 4.43 -34.72
N ASN A 400 -15.03 4.32 -35.65
CA ASN A 400 -13.63 4.66 -35.38
C ASN A 400 -13.52 6.14 -35.01
N LEU A 401 -12.69 6.45 -34.01
CA LEU A 401 -12.40 7.81 -33.55
C LEU A 401 -11.93 8.73 -34.69
N GLN A 402 -11.26 8.18 -35.71
CA GLN A 402 -10.85 8.90 -36.91
C GLN A 402 -12.05 9.42 -37.73
N GLU A 403 -13.10 8.62 -37.89
CA GLU A 403 -14.32 9.05 -38.61
C GLU A 403 -15.04 10.18 -37.86
N VAL A 404 -15.12 10.06 -36.53
CA VAL A 404 -15.69 11.10 -35.66
C VAL A 404 -14.87 12.39 -35.78
N LYS A 405 -13.54 12.30 -35.78
CA LYS A 405 -12.62 13.44 -35.94
C LYS A 405 -12.87 14.18 -37.25
N ASP A 406 -13.05 13.45 -38.35
CA ASP A 406 -13.25 14.06 -39.67
C ASP A 406 -14.57 14.85 -39.72
N GLN A 407 -15.62 14.37 -39.03
CA GLN A 407 -16.86 15.15 -38.86
C GLN A 407 -16.66 16.39 -38.00
N PHE A 408 -15.83 16.34 -36.96
CA PHE A 408 -15.50 17.52 -36.15
C PHE A 408 -14.71 18.57 -36.94
N ILE A 409 -13.81 18.15 -37.83
CA ILE A 409 -13.07 19.08 -38.71
C ILE A 409 -14.03 19.82 -39.65
N ASN A 410 -15.11 19.15 -40.08
CA ASN A 410 -16.15 19.75 -40.92
C ASN A 410 -17.13 20.65 -40.15
N LEU A 411 -17.07 20.69 -38.81
CA LEU A 411 -17.83 21.65 -38.02
C LEU A 411 -17.24 23.04 -38.26
N ASN A 412 -17.92 23.84 -39.09
CA ASN A 412 -17.54 25.20 -39.45
C ASN A 412 -17.65 26.18 -38.25
N GLY A 413 -16.72 26.08 -37.30
CA GLY A 413 -16.63 26.92 -36.11
C GLY A 413 -15.40 27.84 -36.09
N GLY A 414 -14.61 27.91 -37.16
CA GLY A 414 -13.39 28.71 -37.21
C GLY A 414 -12.21 28.19 -36.38
N VAL A 415 -12.34 27.03 -35.72
CA VAL A 415 -11.26 26.35 -35.00
C VAL A 415 -10.32 25.67 -36.00
N SER A 416 -9.01 25.78 -35.81
CA SER A 416 -8.04 25.15 -36.70
C SER A 416 -8.15 23.61 -36.66
N SER A 417 -8.04 22.98 -37.84
CA SER A 417 -8.03 21.51 -37.97
C SER A 417 -6.88 20.86 -37.19
N LYS A 418 -5.76 21.57 -37.02
CA LYS A 418 -4.63 21.16 -36.18
C LYS A 418 -5.04 21.02 -34.71
N MET A 419 -5.75 22.00 -34.17
CA MET A 419 -6.23 21.97 -32.77
C MET A 419 -7.23 20.83 -32.54
N ILE A 420 -8.14 20.60 -33.48
CA ILE A 420 -9.08 19.47 -33.43
C ILE A 420 -8.33 18.14 -33.48
N SER A 421 -7.33 18.03 -34.35
CA SER A 421 -6.51 16.82 -34.45
C SER A 421 -5.73 16.53 -33.16
N GLU A 422 -5.19 17.56 -32.52
CA GLU A 422 -4.53 17.45 -31.22
C GLU A 422 -5.52 17.00 -30.13
N MET A 423 -6.71 17.60 -30.10
CA MET A 423 -7.78 17.22 -29.17
C MET A 423 -8.17 15.75 -29.30
N PHE A 424 -8.34 15.25 -30.53
CA PHE A 424 -8.70 13.85 -30.74
C PHE A 424 -7.56 12.89 -30.39
N ARG A 425 -6.29 13.30 -30.54
CA ARG A 425 -5.14 12.54 -30.06
C ARG A 425 -5.16 12.41 -28.53
N GLU A 426 -5.42 13.51 -27.82
CA GLU A 426 -5.51 13.46 -26.35
C GLU A 426 -6.77 12.75 -25.86
N LEU A 427 -7.88 12.86 -26.59
CA LEU A 427 -9.11 12.11 -26.31
C LEU A 427 -8.87 10.60 -26.46
N ALA A 428 -8.10 10.17 -27.46
CA ALA A 428 -7.72 8.77 -27.63
C ALA A 428 -6.97 8.23 -26.40
N LEU A 429 -6.00 8.99 -25.88
CA LEU A 429 -5.26 8.65 -24.66
C LEU A 429 -6.16 8.68 -23.41
N PHE A 430 -7.14 9.59 -23.37
CA PHE A 430 -8.08 9.66 -22.26
C PHE A 430 -9.01 8.44 -22.18
N ILE A 431 -9.53 7.96 -23.32
CA ILE A 431 -10.49 6.84 -23.35
C ILE A 431 -9.82 5.46 -23.36
N SER A 432 -8.52 5.38 -23.63
CA SER A 432 -7.78 4.13 -23.73
C SER A 432 -6.35 4.28 -23.18
N ILE A 433 -6.10 3.64 -22.04
CA ILE A 433 -4.75 3.50 -21.48
C ILE A 433 -4.26 2.07 -21.73
N ILE A 434 -3.04 1.94 -22.26
CA ILE A 434 -2.36 0.66 -22.39
C ILE A 434 -1.37 0.54 -21.23
N PRO A 435 -1.64 -0.27 -20.20
CA PRO A 435 -0.73 -0.41 -19.07
C PRO A 435 0.54 -1.15 -19.50
N SER A 436 1.67 -0.71 -18.95
CA SER A 436 2.97 -1.39 -19.09
C SER A 436 3.11 -2.42 -17.97
N LEU A 437 2.72 -3.67 -18.26
CA LEU A 437 2.71 -4.80 -17.31
C LEU A 437 3.96 -5.67 -17.46
N PRO A 438 4.34 -6.47 -16.44
CA PRO A 438 5.33 -7.53 -16.58
C PRO A 438 5.03 -8.45 -17.77
N GLU A 439 6.07 -8.86 -18.48
CA GLU A 439 5.93 -9.75 -19.65
C GLU A 439 5.27 -11.07 -19.26
N GLU A 440 4.39 -11.58 -20.12
CA GLU A 440 3.65 -12.83 -19.88
C GLU A 440 4.50 -14.08 -20.14
N ASP A 441 5.54 -13.96 -20.98
CA ASP A 441 6.48 -15.04 -21.30
C ASP A 441 7.55 -15.18 -20.21
N LYS A 442 7.15 -15.85 -19.13
CA LYS A 442 7.99 -16.16 -17.96
C LYS A 442 8.00 -17.67 -17.70
N ASN A 443 8.98 -18.12 -16.95
CA ASN A 443 8.99 -19.47 -16.41
C ASN A 443 8.07 -19.54 -15.17
N TYR A 444 6.89 -20.13 -15.32
CA TYR A 444 5.91 -20.22 -14.23
C TYR A 444 6.22 -21.38 -13.30
N ILE A 445 6.56 -21.07 -12.06
CA ILE A 445 6.90 -22.03 -11.01
C ILE A 445 5.69 -22.25 -10.12
N LEU A 446 5.28 -23.51 -9.95
CA LEU A 446 4.21 -23.87 -9.03
C LEU A 446 4.67 -23.68 -7.57
N THR A 447 3.90 -22.94 -6.80
CA THR A 447 4.14 -22.75 -5.37
C THR A 447 2.92 -23.17 -4.55
N ASN A 448 3.18 -23.66 -3.33
CA ASN A 448 2.09 -23.95 -2.39
C ASN A 448 1.58 -22.63 -1.80
N LYS A 449 0.26 -22.47 -1.77
CA LYS A 449 -0.42 -21.32 -1.14
C LYS A 449 -1.27 -21.77 0.04
N PRO A 450 -1.46 -20.92 1.07
CA PRO A 450 -2.44 -21.20 2.12
C PRO A 450 -3.88 -21.09 1.57
N GLU A 451 -4.75 -22.04 1.93
CA GLU A 451 -6.14 -22.07 1.51
C GLU A 451 -7.03 -21.25 2.46
N ILE A 452 -7.24 -19.98 2.16
CA ILE A 452 -7.97 -19.03 3.02
C ILE A 452 -9.33 -18.70 2.38
N SER A 453 -10.41 -18.85 3.15
CA SER A 453 -11.77 -18.49 2.74
C SER A 453 -12.30 -17.27 3.50
N VAL A 454 -13.20 -16.51 2.87
CA VAL A 454 -13.92 -15.39 3.51
C VAL A 454 -14.79 -15.81 4.70
N ASP A 455 -15.17 -17.10 4.75
CA ASP A 455 -15.94 -17.69 5.85
C ASP A 455 -15.07 -18.14 7.04
N ASP A 456 -13.74 -18.12 6.87
CA ASP A 456 -12.85 -18.49 7.96
C ASP A 456 -12.79 -17.38 9.02
N THR A 457 -12.87 -17.76 10.29
CA THR A 457 -12.53 -16.88 11.42
C THR A 457 -11.04 -16.57 11.43
N ARG A 458 -10.64 -15.44 12.01
CA ARG A 458 -9.22 -15.07 12.22
C ARG A 458 -8.36 -16.22 12.73
N ASP A 459 -8.77 -16.90 13.82
CA ASP A 459 -7.98 -17.97 14.44
C ASP A 459 -7.80 -19.17 13.50
N LYS A 460 -8.83 -19.49 12.71
CA LYS A 460 -8.75 -20.55 11.67
C LYS A 460 -7.80 -20.17 10.54
N ILE A 461 -7.76 -18.89 10.15
CA ILE A 461 -6.81 -18.39 9.15
C ILE A 461 -5.37 -18.49 9.68
N VAL A 462 -5.13 -18.01 10.91
CA VAL A 462 -3.83 -18.12 11.59
C VAL A 462 -3.37 -19.57 11.63
N ALA A 463 -4.22 -20.49 12.08
CA ALA A 463 -3.89 -21.91 12.16
C ALA A 463 -3.57 -22.53 10.78
N LYS A 464 -4.28 -22.12 9.72
CA LYS A 464 -4.01 -22.58 8.35
C LYS A 464 -2.66 -22.07 7.84
N ILE A 465 -2.31 -20.81 8.11
CA ILE A 465 -1.01 -20.24 7.72
C ILE A 465 0.12 -20.96 8.46
N GLN A 466 0.00 -21.12 9.79
CA GLN A 466 0.96 -21.86 10.61
C GLN A 466 1.17 -23.29 10.10
N LYS A 467 0.09 -24.02 9.82
CA LYS A 467 0.15 -25.40 9.28
C LYS A 467 0.81 -25.47 7.90
N SER A 468 0.64 -24.44 7.07
CA SER A 468 1.22 -24.38 5.72
C SER A 468 2.68 -23.93 5.69
N ALA A 469 3.23 -23.40 6.79
CA ALA A 469 4.59 -22.86 6.84
C ALA A 469 5.70 -23.87 6.52
N CYS A 470 5.49 -25.18 6.72
CA CYS A 470 6.45 -26.20 6.25
C CYS A 470 6.54 -26.35 4.73
N LYS A 471 5.48 -25.98 3.99
CA LYS A 471 5.33 -26.31 2.57
C LYS A 471 5.21 -25.09 1.68
N SER A 472 4.87 -23.93 2.25
CA SER A 472 4.66 -22.68 1.55
C SER A 472 5.61 -21.61 2.07
N GLU A 473 6.48 -21.11 1.21
CA GLU A 473 7.36 -19.98 1.56
C GLU A 473 6.54 -18.73 1.87
N MET A 474 5.46 -18.47 1.14
CA MET A 474 4.55 -17.36 1.43
C MET A 474 3.98 -17.45 2.85
N ALA A 475 3.55 -18.64 3.28
CA ALA A 475 3.03 -18.84 4.62
C ALA A 475 4.13 -18.65 5.68
N LEU A 476 5.34 -19.13 5.43
CA LEU A 476 6.47 -18.92 6.33
C LEU A 476 6.84 -17.44 6.43
N LEU A 477 7.07 -16.76 5.31
CA LEU A 477 7.36 -15.32 5.27
C LEU A 477 6.24 -14.51 5.93
N THR A 478 4.98 -14.95 5.85
CA THR A 478 3.88 -14.31 6.58
C THR A 478 4.09 -14.36 8.08
N LEU A 479 4.59 -15.48 8.63
CA LEU A 479 4.92 -15.57 10.06
C LEU A 479 6.07 -14.64 10.45
N TYR A 480 7.07 -14.47 9.57
CA TYR A 480 8.15 -13.50 9.78
C TYR A 480 7.63 -12.06 9.75
N VAL A 481 6.81 -11.70 8.75
CA VAL A 481 6.20 -10.36 8.66
C VAL A 481 5.26 -10.08 9.84
N TYR A 482 4.46 -11.08 10.24
CA TYR A 482 3.59 -11.00 11.40
C TYR A 482 4.36 -11.03 12.73
N ARG A 483 5.64 -11.42 12.70
CA ARG A 483 6.57 -11.52 13.83
C ARG A 483 6.15 -12.54 14.87
N GLN A 484 5.70 -13.72 14.43
CA GLN A 484 5.35 -14.83 15.32
C GLN A 484 6.62 -15.51 15.87
N MET A 485 7.28 -14.87 16.84
CA MET A 485 8.65 -15.20 17.26
C MET A 485 8.80 -16.58 17.92
N ASP A 486 7.73 -17.19 18.41
CA ASP A 486 7.72 -18.58 18.92
C ASP A 486 7.63 -19.63 17.80
N MET A 487 7.45 -19.19 16.54
CA MET A 487 7.29 -20.03 15.35
C MET A 487 8.33 -19.74 14.26
N THR A 488 9.22 -18.76 14.47
CA THR A 488 10.23 -18.35 13.49
C THR A 488 11.62 -18.35 14.08
N ASP A 489 12.63 -18.49 13.22
CA ASP A 489 14.01 -18.26 13.62
C ASP A 489 14.21 -16.79 14.01
N TRP A 490 14.98 -16.54 15.08
CA TRP A 490 15.25 -15.19 15.59
C TRP A 490 16.43 -14.52 14.87
N LEU A 491 17.31 -15.28 14.21
CA LEU A 491 18.47 -14.74 13.52
C LEU A 491 18.09 -13.63 12.51
N PRO A 492 17.06 -13.80 11.65
CA PRO A 492 16.69 -12.74 10.73
C PRO A 492 16.09 -11.51 11.42
N PHE A 493 15.43 -11.68 12.58
CA PHE A 493 14.92 -10.56 13.39
C PHE A 493 16.06 -9.77 14.03
N VAL A 494 17.01 -10.45 14.65
CA VAL A 494 18.17 -9.82 15.28
C VAL A 494 19.01 -9.08 14.25
N LYS A 495 19.26 -9.67 13.07
CA LYS A 495 19.92 -8.98 11.96
C LYS A 495 19.19 -7.69 11.58
N ALA A 496 17.87 -7.75 11.40
CA ALA A 496 17.08 -6.56 11.07
C ALA A 496 17.14 -5.51 12.20
N ALA A 497 17.08 -5.93 13.46
CA ALA A 497 17.15 -5.06 14.63
C ALA A 497 18.49 -4.31 14.75
N ILE A 498 19.61 -4.93 14.40
CA ILE A 498 20.93 -4.31 14.53
C ILE A 498 21.34 -3.51 13.28
N GLU A 499 20.93 -3.94 12.08
CA GLU A 499 21.47 -3.34 10.85
C GLU A 499 20.58 -2.23 10.25
N ARG A 500 19.30 -2.13 10.65
CA ARG A 500 18.26 -1.41 9.89
C ARG A 500 17.37 -0.47 10.70
N ASN A 501 17.93 0.18 11.73
CA ASN A 501 17.19 1.10 12.61
C ASN A 501 17.94 2.44 12.79
N PRO A 502 18.11 3.24 11.72
CA PRO A 502 18.96 4.43 11.78
C PRO A 502 18.38 5.56 12.64
N VAL A 503 17.05 5.66 12.79
CA VAL A 503 16.39 6.75 13.53
C VAL A 503 16.79 6.81 15.01
N CYS A 504 17.11 5.65 15.61
CA CYS A 504 17.43 5.54 17.02
C CYS A 504 18.70 6.32 17.38
N PHE A 505 19.64 6.42 16.44
CA PHE A 505 20.98 6.92 16.73
C PHE A 505 21.07 8.44 16.72
N ASP A 506 20.37 9.12 15.82
CA ASP A 506 20.51 10.56 15.61
C ASP A 506 20.23 11.37 16.90
N ASP A 507 19.16 11.03 17.62
CA ASP A 507 18.77 11.71 18.87
C ASP A 507 19.62 11.29 20.10
N LEU A 508 20.23 10.11 20.03
CA LEU A 508 21.04 9.52 21.11
C LEU A 508 22.54 9.78 20.94
N ASN A 509 22.95 10.32 19.80
CA ASN A 509 24.34 10.56 19.47
C ASN A 509 25.04 11.43 20.52
N GLY A 510 26.29 11.07 20.84
CA GLY A 510 27.10 11.74 21.87
C GLY A 510 26.82 11.32 23.32
N LYS A 511 25.75 10.57 23.61
CA LYS A 511 25.45 10.07 24.98
C LYS A 511 26.28 8.84 25.34
N SER A 512 26.52 8.61 26.62
CA SER A 512 27.08 7.36 27.14
C SER A 512 26.04 6.23 27.17
N THR A 513 26.49 4.98 27.17
CA THR A 513 25.58 3.82 27.22
C THR A 513 24.68 3.84 28.46
N GLY A 514 25.20 4.27 29.61
CA GLY A 514 24.41 4.39 30.85
C GLY A 514 23.33 5.47 30.78
N GLU A 515 23.61 6.61 30.13
CA GLU A 515 22.61 7.66 29.89
C GLU A 515 21.50 7.17 28.96
N VAL A 516 21.87 6.47 27.88
CA VAL A 516 20.92 5.91 26.92
C VAL A 516 20.05 4.85 27.60
N TYR A 517 20.64 3.95 28.39
CA TYR A 517 19.88 3.00 29.20
C TYR A 517 18.85 3.73 30.10
N GLY A 518 19.25 4.78 30.80
CA GLY A 518 18.34 5.56 31.66
C GLY A 518 17.24 6.31 30.91
N ILE A 519 17.40 6.55 29.60
CA ILE A 519 16.34 7.08 28.72
C ILE A 519 15.40 5.95 28.30
N ILE A 520 15.94 4.84 27.80
CA ILE A 520 15.18 3.68 27.32
C ILE A 520 14.33 3.06 28.43
N ASP A 521 14.88 2.97 29.65
CA ASP A 521 14.19 2.42 30.82
C ASP A 521 12.90 3.19 31.15
N LYS A 522 12.87 4.51 30.86
CA LYS A 522 11.71 5.38 31.11
C LYS A 522 10.61 5.30 30.05
N LEU A 523 10.88 4.64 28.91
CA LEU A 523 9.84 4.43 27.90
C LEU A 523 8.74 3.53 28.46
N SER A 524 7.53 3.60 27.90
CA SER A 524 6.45 2.69 28.32
C SER A 524 6.84 1.23 28.08
N ASP A 525 6.53 0.33 29.02
CA ASP A 525 6.84 -1.11 28.89
C ASP A 525 5.87 -1.89 27.98
N GLU A 526 4.92 -1.20 27.35
CA GLU A 526 3.90 -1.83 26.50
C GLU A 526 4.38 -1.86 25.04
N SER A 527 4.58 -3.05 24.50
CA SER A 527 4.86 -3.26 23.07
C SER A 527 3.68 -2.86 22.19
N ILE A 528 3.97 -2.40 20.97
CA ILE A 528 2.95 -2.17 19.94
C ILE A 528 2.42 -3.48 19.34
N TYR A 529 3.08 -4.61 19.61
CA TYR A 529 2.66 -5.94 19.18
C TYR A 529 2.19 -6.77 20.38
N ASP A 530 1.03 -7.40 20.26
CA ASP A 530 0.48 -8.28 21.30
C ASP A 530 1.21 -9.66 21.35
N GLY A 531 0.85 -10.47 22.34
CA GLY A 531 1.27 -11.87 22.40
C GLY A 531 2.79 -12.06 22.37
N GLN A 532 3.25 -13.05 21.62
CA GLN A 532 4.67 -13.45 21.48
C GLN A 532 5.32 -12.81 20.23
N ARG A 533 4.99 -11.54 19.99
CA ARG A 533 5.50 -10.73 18.87
C ARG A 533 6.36 -9.59 19.39
N LEU A 534 7.31 -9.11 18.59
CA LEU A 534 8.30 -8.11 19.00
C LEU A 534 8.36 -6.91 18.03
N ALA A 535 8.50 -5.70 18.60
CA ALA A 535 8.82 -4.47 17.90
C ALA A 535 10.31 -4.38 17.56
N LEU A 536 10.63 -3.71 16.45
CA LEU A 536 11.99 -3.34 16.08
C LEU A 536 12.44 -2.08 16.85
N PRO A 537 13.75 -1.85 17.02
CA PRO A 537 14.27 -0.68 17.72
C PRO A 537 13.69 0.66 17.27
N ASP A 538 13.56 0.87 15.95
CA ASP A 538 13.01 2.10 15.38
C ASP A 538 11.54 2.35 15.76
N GLU A 539 10.73 1.30 15.87
CA GLU A 539 9.35 1.35 16.35
C GLU A 539 9.30 1.66 17.84
N VAL A 540 10.16 1.04 18.64
CA VAL A 540 10.26 1.32 20.09
C VAL A 540 10.59 2.79 20.32
N TRP A 541 11.58 3.30 19.58
CA TRP A 541 11.99 4.70 19.66
C TRP A 541 10.88 5.64 19.22
N ASN A 542 10.35 5.43 18.00
CA ASN A 542 9.34 6.32 17.41
C ASN A 542 8.04 6.42 18.20
N PHE A 543 7.59 5.31 18.79
CA PHE A 543 6.35 5.25 19.54
C PHE A 543 6.56 5.35 21.06
N SER A 544 7.83 5.55 21.48
CA SER A 544 8.25 5.74 22.88
C SER A 544 7.73 4.64 23.82
N ARG A 545 7.67 3.40 23.33
CA ARG A 545 7.12 2.25 24.05
C ARG A 545 7.64 0.92 23.51
N GLY A 546 7.88 -0.03 24.39
CA GLY A 546 8.34 -1.37 24.02
C GLY A 546 8.51 -2.29 25.24
N ASP A 547 8.36 -3.58 25.00
CA ASP A 547 8.67 -4.62 25.99
C ASP A 547 10.17 -4.62 26.36
N GLY A 548 10.52 -5.20 27.51
CA GLY A 548 11.92 -5.29 27.97
C GLY A 548 12.88 -5.96 26.98
N ILE A 549 12.43 -6.93 26.18
CA ILE A 549 13.25 -7.54 25.12
C ILE A 549 13.55 -6.50 24.02
N GLU A 550 12.54 -5.75 23.62
CA GLU A 550 12.63 -4.76 22.54
C GLU A 550 13.51 -3.57 22.96
N LYS A 551 13.37 -3.12 24.22
CA LYS A 551 14.24 -2.12 24.85
C LYS A 551 15.70 -2.57 24.92
N ALA A 552 15.95 -3.83 25.26
CA ALA A 552 17.31 -4.38 25.28
C ALA A 552 17.92 -4.39 23.88
N LEU A 553 17.16 -4.77 22.85
CA LEU A 553 17.64 -4.75 21.47
C LEU A 553 17.84 -3.33 20.93
N LEU A 554 17.03 -2.35 21.35
CA LEU A 554 17.28 -0.93 21.06
C LEU A 554 18.60 -0.44 21.68
N LEU A 555 18.90 -0.84 22.93
CA LEU A 555 20.18 -0.51 23.54
C LEU A 555 21.35 -1.21 22.83
N ALA A 556 21.16 -2.46 22.41
CA ALA A 556 22.16 -3.21 21.64
C ALA A 556 22.46 -2.53 20.29
N ASP A 557 21.42 -2.16 19.54
CA ASP A 557 21.53 -1.41 18.28
C ASP A 557 22.32 -0.12 18.47
N PHE A 558 22.00 0.69 19.49
CA PHE A 558 22.77 1.90 19.82
C PHE A 558 24.26 1.61 20.08
N ILE A 559 24.57 0.56 20.87
CA ILE A 559 25.96 0.20 21.20
C ILE A 559 26.75 -0.17 19.94
N ILE A 560 26.16 -1.01 19.08
CA ILE A 560 26.80 -1.46 17.84
C ILE A 560 26.95 -0.30 16.85
N GLN A 561 25.94 0.56 16.69
CA GLN A 561 26.06 1.72 15.81
C GLN A 561 27.13 2.72 16.32
N LYS A 562 27.26 2.88 17.64
CA LYS A 562 28.30 3.74 18.24
C LYS A 562 29.70 3.17 18.07
N ASN A 563 29.85 1.85 18.19
CA ASN A 563 31.13 1.15 18.01
C ASN A 563 30.88 -0.22 17.38
N PRO A 564 31.05 -0.36 16.05
CA PRO A 564 30.77 -1.59 15.31
C PRO A 564 31.55 -2.82 15.78
N ASP A 565 32.71 -2.63 16.42
CA ASP A 565 33.55 -3.72 16.95
C ASP A 565 33.10 -4.20 18.35
N SER A 566 32.03 -3.65 18.91
CA SER A 566 31.54 -4.04 20.24
C SER A 566 31.01 -5.47 20.24
N GLU A 567 31.23 -6.15 21.36
CA GLU A 567 30.66 -7.46 21.65
C GLU A 567 29.71 -7.33 22.85
N LEU A 568 28.50 -7.85 22.68
CA LEU A 568 27.48 -7.84 23.73
C LEU A 568 26.65 -9.11 23.70
N SER A 569 25.98 -9.38 24.81
CA SER A 569 25.01 -10.48 24.90
C SER A 569 23.70 -10.00 25.49
N VAL A 570 22.59 -10.59 25.03
CA VAL A 570 21.25 -10.38 25.58
C VAL A 570 20.72 -11.73 26.04
N THR A 571 20.60 -11.90 27.35
CA THR A 571 20.00 -13.08 27.98
C THR A 571 18.55 -12.76 28.33
N ILE A 572 17.65 -13.59 27.82
CA ILE A 572 16.21 -13.50 28.03
C ILE A 572 15.81 -14.75 28.81
N ASP A 573 15.32 -14.57 30.04
CA ASP A 573 14.75 -15.64 30.86
C ASP A 573 13.39 -15.20 31.40
N HIS A 574 12.35 -15.49 30.62
CA HIS A 574 10.97 -15.11 30.88
C HIS A 574 10.84 -13.60 31.14
N LYS A 575 10.64 -13.20 32.40
CA LYS A 575 10.45 -11.80 32.78
C LYS A 575 11.75 -11.00 32.86
N THR A 576 12.89 -11.66 32.91
CA THR A 576 14.18 -11.00 33.13
C THR A 576 14.92 -10.92 31.81
N VAL A 577 15.27 -9.71 31.39
CA VAL A 577 16.12 -9.46 30.23
C VAL A 577 17.37 -8.74 30.69
N ILE A 578 18.54 -9.28 30.35
CA ILE A 578 19.84 -8.70 30.71
C ILE A 578 20.64 -8.50 29.44
N LEU A 579 20.98 -7.25 29.15
CA LEU A 579 22.01 -6.93 28.18
C LEU A 579 23.33 -6.76 28.93
N ASN A 580 24.34 -7.57 28.60
CA ASN A 580 25.70 -7.42 29.11
C ASN A 580 26.60 -6.80 28.03
N HIS A 581 27.26 -5.70 28.38
CA HIS A 581 28.25 -5.05 27.53
C HIS A 581 29.41 -4.53 28.38
N ALA A 582 30.64 -4.89 28.01
CA ALA A 582 31.87 -4.50 28.72
C ALA A 582 31.82 -4.78 30.24
N GLY A 583 31.23 -5.91 30.64
CA GLY A 583 31.10 -6.32 32.05
C GLY A 583 30.02 -5.58 32.85
N THR A 584 29.20 -4.74 32.21
CA THR A 584 28.07 -4.06 32.83
C THR A 584 26.75 -4.72 32.42
N ASP A 585 25.89 -5.00 33.40
CA ASP A 585 24.55 -5.54 33.19
C ASP A 585 23.51 -4.42 33.15
N TYR A 586 22.75 -4.36 32.06
CA TYR A 586 21.57 -3.52 31.89
C TYR A 586 20.33 -4.40 31.93
N ARG A 587 19.39 -4.10 32.84
CA ARG A 587 18.28 -5.01 33.16
C ARG A 587 16.94 -4.40 32.74
N PHE A 588 16.12 -5.20 32.07
CA PHE A 588 14.75 -4.83 31.70
C PHE A 588 13.78 -5.91 32.16
N THR A 589 12.51 -5.52 32.34
CA THR A 589 11.43 -6.46 32.64
C THR A 589 10.65 -6.75 31.37
N SER A 590 10.47 -8.03 31.03
CA SER A 590 9.64 -8.46 29.91
C SER A 590 8.32 -9.06 30.38
N TYR A 591 7.27 -8.82 29.59
CA TYR A 591 5.97 -9.48 29.68
C TYR A 591 5.81 -10.58 28.63
N LYS A 592 6.78 -10.74 27.73
CA LYS A 592 6.84 -11.84 26.76
C LYS A 592 7.41 -13.08 27.43
N ASN A 593 6.95 -14.26 27.03
CA ASN A 593 7.34 -15.50 27.68
C ASN A 593 8.36 -16.26 26.83
N PHE A 594 9.59 -15.75 26.74
CA PHE A 594 10.68 -16.34 25.98
C PHE A 594 11.85 -16.76 26.85
N ARG A 595 12.63 -17.71 26.35
CA ARG A 595 13.98 -18.01 26.84
C ARG A 595 14.93 -18.10 25.66
N LYS A 596 15.93 -17.21 25.61
CA LYS A 596 16.90 -17.08 24.51
C LYS A 596 18.18 -16.44 25.02
N ASP A 597 19.31 -16.85 24.44
CA ASP A 597 20.58 -16.15 24.58
C ASP A 597 21.03 -15.64 23.21
N ILE A 598 21.29 -14.35 23.10
CA ILE A 598 21.70 -13.69 21.86
C ILE A 598 23.11 -13.15 22.07
N ARG A 599 24.05 -13.48 21.19
CA ARG A 599 25.36 -12.83 21.13
C ARG A 599 25.48 -12.03 19.86
N ILE A 600 26.02 -10.81 19.99
CA ILE A 600 26.15 -9.86 18.89
C ILE A 600 27.60 -9.38 18.87
N ARG A 601 28.26 -9.58 17.73
CA ARG A 601 29.64 -9.14 17.49
C ARG A 601 29.73 -8.52 16.09
N GLY A 602 29.60 -7.21 16.02
CA GLY A 602 29.44 -6.49 14.75
C GLY A 602 28.25 -7.03 13.95
N ASN A 603 28.53 -7.59 12.76
CA ASN A 603 27.51 -8.18 11.87
C ASN A 603 27.36 -9.70 12.03
N ASP A 604 27.94 -10.29 13.08
CA ASP A 604 27.84 -11.71 13.39
C ASP A 604 26.92 -11.93 14.59
N TYR A 605 25.99 -12.88 14.46
CA TYR A 605 24.88 -13.07 15.39
C TYR A 605 24.73 -14.55 15.74
N GLU A 606 24.78 -14.88 17.03
CA GLU A 606 24.55 -16.23 17.53
C GLU A 606 23.27 -16.24 18.37
N ILE A 607 22.32 -17.12 18.04
CA ILE A 607 21.09 -17.35 18.80
C ILE A 607 21.15 -18.75 19.41
N ILE A 608 21.10 -18.81 20.75
CA ILE A 608 21.17 -20.05 21.54
C ILE A 608 19.82 -20.32 22.21
#